data_AF-J3MRS2-F1
#
_entry.id   AF-J3MRS2-F1
#
_cell.length_a   1.000
_cell.length_b   1.000
_cell.length_c   1.000
_cell.angle_alpha   90.00
_cell.angle_beta   90.00
_cell.angle_gamma   90.00
#
_symmetry.space_group_name_H-M   'P 1'
#
loop_
_entity.id
_entity.type
_entity.pdbx_description
1 polymer ?
#
loop_
_entity_poly.entity_id
_entity_poly.type
_entity_poly.pdbx_seq_one_letter_code
_entity_poly.pdbx_strand_id
1 'polypeptide(L)'
;MEWIHMPIILETNNAEVFEAFSDHAVSRSPWEAIIKEARGMMQCLQSVQVFKIKREVNRIANALAQMAMRSRLCAEWKVCAPPGISELIDQECNPLF
;
A
#
# COMPACT_ATOMS: atom_id res chain seq x y z
N MET A 1 -10.88 -13.78 11.27
CA MET A 1 -10.12 -13.10 10.21
C MET A 1 -9.40 -14.19 9.45
N GLU A 2 -9.76 -14.45 8.20
CA GLU A 2 -8.91 -15.29 7.33
C GLU A 2 -7.68 -14.44 6.99
N TRP A 3 -6.55 -14.79 7.59
CA TRP A 3 -5.29 -14.17 7.25
C TRP A 3 -4.88 -14.68 5.86
N ILE A 4 -4.25 -13.81 5.07
CA ILE A 4 -3.77 -14.19 3.74
C ILE A 4 -2.69 -15.26 3.93
N HIS A 5 -2.99 -16.49 3.54
CA HIS A 5 -2.07 -17.64 3.58
C HIS A 5 -1.16 -17.70 2.35
N MET A 6 -0.97 -16.58 1.66
CA MET A 6 -0.12 -16.45 0.49
C MET A 6 0.98 -15.42 0.78
N PRO A 7 2.15 -15.55 0.13
CA PRO A 7 3.16 -14.50 0.17
C PRO A 7 2.57 -13.15 -0.27
N ILE A 8 2.88 -12.10 0.47
CA ILE A 8 2.42 -10.75 0.18
C ILE A 8 3.53 -9.96 -0.49
N ILE A 9 3.17 -9.22 -1.53
CA ILE A 9 4.02 -8.23 -2.18
C ILE A 9 3.56 -6.86 -1.69
N LEU A 10 4.44 -6.10 -1.05
CA LEU A 10 4.21 -4.73 -0.61
C LEU A 10 4.96 -3.78 -1.54
N GLU A 11 4.22 -3.05 -2.35
CA GLU A 11 4.79 -2.07 -3.29
C GLU A 11 4.67 -0.65 -2.73
N THR A 12 5.75 0.13 -2.85
CA THR A 12 5.77 1.54 -2.44
C THR A 12 6.59 2.38 -3.41
N ASN A 13 6.11 3.58 -3.72
CA ASN A 13 6.88 4.56 -4.48
C ASN A 13 7.65 5.54 -3.60
N ASN A 14 7.62 5.36 -2.27
CA ASN A 14 8.35 6.19 -1.32
C ASN A 14 9.64 5.49 -0.89
N ALA A 15 10.78 6.13 -1.17
CA ALA A 15 12.10 5.59 -0.85
C ALA A 15 12.32 5.39 0.64
N GLU A 16 11.91 6.35 1.49
CA GLU A 16 12.08 6.26 2.94
C GLU A 16 11.26 5.11 3.53
N VAL A 17 10.03 4.92 3.03
CA VAL A 17 9.17 3.81 3.42
C VAL A 17 9.77 2.48 2.98
N PHE A 18 10.30 2.39 1.76
CA PHE A 18 10.98 1.20 1.27
C PHE A 18 12.16 0.82 2.17
N GLU A 19 13.10 1.75 2.41
CA GLU A 19 14.27 1.49 3.28
C GLU A 19 13.84 1.09 4.70
N ALA A 20 12.81 1.76 5.23
CA ALA A 20 12.29 1.46 6.54
C ALA A 20 11.65 0.07 6.63
N PHE A 21 11.15 -0.53 5.55
CA PHE A 21 10.66 -1.90 5.61
C PHE A 21 11.70 -2.94 5.19
N SER A 22 12.69 -2.57 4.37
CA SER A 22 13.69 -3.49 3.82
C SER A 22 14.87 -3.78 4.77
N ASP A 23 15.42 -2.76 5.45
CA ASP A 23 16.72 -2.89 6.15
C ASP A 23 16.60 -2.82 7.68
N HIS A 24 15.38 -2.87 8.21
CA HIS A 24 15.06 -2.70 9.64
C HIS A 24 15.65 -1.45 10.33
N ALA A 25 16.23 -0.53 9.56
CA ALA A 25 16.88 0.66 10.07
C ALA A 25 15.90 1.48 10.94
N VAL A 26 16.44 2.08 12.01
CA VAL A 26 15.66 3.00 12.85
C VAL A 26 15.27 4.21 12.00
N SER A 27 14.00 4.29 11.63
CA SER A 27 13.47 5.45 10.92
C SER A 27 13.37 6.60 11.91
N ARG A 28 13.99 7.74 11.61
CA ARG A 28 13.81 8.98 12.39
C ARG A 28 12.59 9.77 11.95
N SER A 29 11.71 9.15 11.16
CA SER A 29 10.53 9.81 10.62
C SER A 29 9.49 10.08 11.71
N PRO A 30 8.63 11.09 11.52
CA PRO A 30 7.48 11.32 12.42
C PRO A 30 6.51 10.12 12.52
N TRP A 31 6.59 9.16 11.58
CA TRP A 31 5.74 7.99 11.48
C TRP A 31 6.47 6.68 11.87
N GLU A 32 7.58 6.75 12.61
CA GLU A 32 8.31 5.58 13.09
C GLU A 32 7.41 4.60 13.87
N ALA A 33 6.47 5.10 14.67
CA ALA A 33 5.51 4.27 15.40
C ALA A 33 4.66 3.41 14.46
N ILE A 34 4.18 3.98 13.35
CA ILE A 34 3.38 3.29 12.33
C ILE A 34 4.24 2.24 11.62
N ILE A 35 5.48 2.57 11.29
CA ILE A 35 6.42 1.62 10.69
C ILE A 35 6.67 0.43 11.61
N LYS A 36 6.88 0.66 12.92
CA LYS A 36 7.08 -0.40 13.91
C LYS A 36 5.88 -1.34 14.02
N GLU A 37 4.68 -0.77 14.09
CA GLU A 37 3.44 -1.55 14.11
C GLU A 37 3.28 -2.40 12.85
N ALA A 38 3.47 -1.79 11.68
CA ALA A 38 3.38 -2.49 10.40
C ALA A 38 4.42 -3.62 10.28
N ARG A 39 5.67 -3.41 10.74
CA ARG A 39 6.69 -4.47 10.80
C ARG A 39 6.27 -5.61 11.73
N GLY A 40 5.67 -5.30 12.88
CA GLY A 40 5.12 -6.31 13.79
C GLY A 40 4.06 -7.16 13.11
N MET A 41 3.17 -6.54 12.34
CA MET A 41 2.15 -7.24 11.54
C MET A 41 2.76 -8.09 10.42
N MET A 42 3.81 -7.59 9.75
CA MET A 42 4.54 -8.36 8.72
C MET A 42 5.15 -9.66 9.26
N GLN A 43 5.57 -9.68 10.54
CA GLN A 43 6.09 -10.90 11.18
C GLN A 43 5.01 -11.97 11.41
N CYS A 44 3.73 -11.58 11.45
CA CYS A 44 2.61 -12.50 11.56
C CYS A 44 2.18 -13.10 10.20
N LEU A 45 2.72 -12.59 9.10
CA LEU A 45 2.43 -13.05 7.74
C LEU A 45 3.46 -14.08 7.29
N GLN A 46 3.06 -15.01 6.42
CA GLN A 46 3.92 -16.11 5.98
C GLN A 46 5.21 -15.63 5.31
N SER A 47 5.11 -14.61 4.44
CA SER A 47 6.23 -13.95 3.80
C SER A 47 5.77 -12.61 3.26
N VAL A 48 6.58 -11.56 3.43
CA VAL A 48 6.33 -10.24 2.84
C VAL A 48 7.58 -9.80 2.09
N GLN A 49 7.41 -9.49 0.80
CA GLN A 49 8.46 -8.92 -0.04
C GLN A 49 8.14 -7.47 -0.32
N VAL A 50 9.09 -6.57 -0.07
CA VAL A 50 8.89 -5.14 -0.28
C VAL A 50 9.59 -4.71 -1.56
N PHE A 51 8.88 -4.00 -2.42
CA PHE A 51 9.39 -3.49 -3.69
C PHE A 51 9.23 -1.99 -3.79
N LYS A 52 10.29 -1.33 -4.25
CA LYS A 52 10.23 0.08 -4.65
C LYS A 52 9.74 0.17 -6.09
N ILE A 53 8.58 0.79 -6.27
CA ILE A 53 7.98 1.02 -7.58
C ILE A 53 8.10 2.49 -7.98
N LYS A 54 7.92 2.79 -9.26
CA LYS A 54 7.92 4.19 -9.72
C LYS A 54 6.57 4.84 -9.39
N ARG A 55 6.55 6.17 -9.31
CA ARG A 55 5.31 6.90 -8.96
C ARG A 55 4.22 6.73 -10.00
N GLU A 56 4.60 6.65 -11.27
CA GLU A 56 3.72 6.48 -12.41
C GLU A 56 2.98 5.15 -12.44
N VAL A 57 3.48 4.12 -11.76
CA VAL A 57 2.78 2.83 -11.61
C VAL A 57 1.99 2.74 -10.30
N ASN A 58 2.25 3.62 -9.33
CA ASN A 58 1.50 3.68 -8.07
C ASN A 58 0.28 4.62 -8.14
N ARG A 59 -0.39 4.66 -9.30
CA ARG A 59 -1.46 5.63 -9.59
C ARG A 59 -2.71 5.40 -8.75
N ILE A 60 -3.13 4.14 -8.61
CA ILE A 60 -4.34 3.77 -7.85
C ILE A 60 -4.19 4.17 -6.37
N ALA A 61 -3.07 3.82 -5.73
CA ALA A 61 -2.84 4.18 -4.33
C ALA A 61 -2.79 5.71 -4.13
N ASN A 62 -2.17 6.44 -5.07
CA ASN A 62 -2.15 7.89 -5.03
C ASN A 62 -3.56 8.49 -5.19
N ALA A 63 -4.38 7.95 -6.09
CA ALA A 63 -5.77 8.41 -6.27
C ALA A 63 -6.61 8.16 -5.02
N LEU A 64 -6.49 6.98 -4.40
CA LEU A 64 -7.14 6.66 -3.13
C LEU A 64 -6.73 7.61 -2.00
N ALA A 65 -5.43 7.88 -1.85
CA ALA A 65 -4.94 8.82 -0.85
C ALA A 65 -5.53 10.23 -1.05
N GLN A 66 -5.59 10.69 -2.31
CA GLN A 66 -6.19 11.99 -2.65
C GLN A 66 -7.69 12.04 -2.35
N MET A 67 -8.41 10.95 -2.60
CA MET A 67 -9.84 10.87 -2.26
C MET A 67 -10.07 10.93 -0.75
N ALA A 68 -9.28 10.19 0.03
CA ALA A 68 -9.36 10.21 1.49
C ALA A 68 -9.06 11.62 2.04
N MET A 69 -8.02 12.29 1.54
CA MET A 69 -7.68 13.66 1.94
C MET A 69 -8.80 14.67 1.64
N ARG A 70 -9.46 14.57 0.48
CA ARG A 70 -10.54 15.49 0.09
C ARG A 70 -11.83 15.23 0.85
N SER A 71 -12.21 13.96 0.98
CA SER A 71 -13.46 13.57 1.64
C SER A 71 -13.38 13.59 3.17
N ARG A 72 -12.16 13.55 3.73
CA ARG A 72 -11.90 13.30 5.16
C ARG A 72 -12.53 12.01 5.68
N LEU A 73 -12.84 11.08 4.78
CA LEU A 73 -13.37 9.76 5.10
C LEU A 73 -12.27 8.72 4.91
N CYS A 74 -12.05 7.93 5.96
CA CYS A 74 -11.25 6.71 5.88
C CYS A 74 -12.23 5.54 5.81
N ALA A 75 -12.39 4.95 4.63
CA ALA A 75 -13.20 3.76 4.41
C ALA A 75 -12.33 2.65 3.81
N GLU A 76 -12.70 1.40 4.10
CA GLU A 76 -12.02 0.21 3.58
C GLU A 76 -12.87 -0.43 2.49
N TRP A 77 -12.29 -0.67 1.32
CA TRP A 77 -12.97 -1.23 0.15
C TRP A 77 -12.46 -2.65 -0.12
N LYS A 78 -13.20 -3.66 0.37
CA LYS A 78 -12.81 -5.09 0.23
C LYS A 78 -13.39 -5.78 -1.00
N VAL A 79 -14.60 -5.39 -1.40
CA VAL A 79 -15.37 -6.09 -2.46
C VAL A 79 -15.39 -5.28 -3.75
N CYS A 80 -15.57 -3.96 -3.65
CA CYS A 80 -15.66 -3.06 -4.80
C CYS A 80 -14.85 -1.79 -4.53
N ALA A 81 -14.12 -1.33 -5.55
CA ALA A 81 -13.45 -0.06 -5.51
C ALA A 81 -14.43 1.12 -5.48
N PRO A 82 -14.03 2.29 -4.92
CA PRO A 82 -14.90 3.45 -4.93
C PRO A 82 -15.11 3.97 -6.36
N PRO A 83 -16.31 4.50 -6.69
CA PRO A 83 -16.63 4.93 -8.05
C PRO A 83 -15.65 5.95 -8.64
N GLY A 84 -15.02 6.76 -7.79
CA GLY A 84 -14.06 7.80 -8.21
C GLY A 84 -12.74 7.29 -8.79
N ILE A 85 -12.46 5.99 -8.74
CA ILE A 85 -11.25 5.38 -9.35
C ILE A 85 -11.55 4.21 -10.27
N SER A 86 -12.82 3.91 -10.56
CA SER A 86 -13.18 2.75 -11.40
C SER A 86 -12.50 2.80 -12.77
N GLU A 87 -12.52 3.95 -13.43
CA GLU A 87 -11.84 4.16 -14.72
C GLU A 87 -10.31 3.94 -14.64
N LEU A 88 -9.70 4.34 -13.52
CA LEU A 88 -8.25 4.16 -13.31
C LEU A 88 -7.90 2.69 -13.09
N ILE A 89 -8.76 1.94 -12.40
CA ILE A 89 -8.59 0.49 -12.21
C ILE A 89 -8.75 -0.23 -13.54
N ASP A 90 -9.72 0.16 -14.37
CA ASP A 90 -9.89 -0.42 -15.70
C ASP A 90 -8.65 -0.20 -16.55
N GLN A 91 -7.96 0.95 -16.44
CA GLN A 91 -6.73 1.21 -17.21
C GLN A 91 -5.49 0.46 -16.71
N GLU A 92 -5.35 0.23 -15.40
CA GLU A 92 -4.12 -0.30 -14.79
C GLU A 92 -4.21 -1.80 -14.45
N CYS A 93 -5.39 -2.29 -14.06
CA CYS A 93 -5.61 -3.68 -13.64
C CYS A 93 -6.33 -4.54 -14.69
N ASN A 94 -6.96 -3.89 -15.68
CA ASN A 94 -7.46 -4.53 -16.89
C ASN A 94 -6.77 -3.87 -18.09
N PRO A 95 -5.47 -4.13 -18.34
CA PRO A 95 -4.96 -3.95 -19.69
C PRO A 95 -5.73 -4.96 -20.55
N LEU A 96 -6.90 -4.55 -21.05
CA LEU A 96 -7.71 -5.34 -21.97
C LEU A 96 -6.77 -5.86 -23.07
N PHE A 97 -7.06 -7.08 -23.55
CA PHE A 97 -6.87 -7.51 -24.94
C PHE A 97 -6.07 -6.56 -25.85
#